data_AF-X1IA04-F1
#
_entry.id   AF-X1IA04-F1
#
_cell.length_a   1.000
_cell.length_b   1.000
_cell.length_c   1.000
_cell.angle_alpha   90.00
_cell.angle_beta   90.00
_cell.angle_gamma   90.00
#
_symmetry.space_group_name_H-M   'P 1'
#
loop_
_entity.id
_entity.type
_entity.pdbx_description
1 polymer ?
#
loop_
_entity_poly.entity_id
_entity_poly.type
_entity_poly.pdbx_seq_one_letter_code
_entity_poly.pdbx_strand_id
1 'polypeptide(L)'
;NRCQGFSRPGYFFNKYDIAPLAGEGVRNEGYEEELENYLKEKGQKLLDTYEVILYGQQGKGAYWDRRKNTIWARVTDHITHSAETGKSGGQNIIFGTKPIQILVPYIKILSPRNGIIAEPFCGSGSTIIASEIMHRRCRAIEIEPLYGEVILIRYEKFTGKKAVKISK
;
A
#
# COMPACT_ATOMS: atom_id res chain seq x y z
N ASN A 1 20.38 9.05 25.74
CA ASN A 1 20.50 7.72 25.10
C ASN A 1 19.33 7.43 24.16
N ARG A 2 19.31 8.06 22.97
CA ARG A 2 18.34 7.72 21.90
C ARG A 2 19.14 7.24 20.69
N CYS A 3 18.69 6.18 20.01
CA CYS A 3 19.36 5.72 18.80
C CYS A 3 18.95 6.58 17.61
N GLN A 4 19.89 7.09 16.81
CA GLN A 4 19.55 7.64 15.49
C GLN A 4 19.28 6.46 14.54
N GLY A 5 18.05 6.35 14.08
CA GLY A 5 17.68 5.52 12.94
C GLY A 5 16.90 4.25 13.22
N PHE A 6 17.07 3.55 14.36
CA PHE A 6 16.28 2.36 14.73
C PHE A 6 16.50 1.95 16.20
N SER A 7 15.59 1.16 16.77
CA SER A 7 15.71 0.63 18.14
C SER A 7 16.87 -0.34 18.32
N ARG A 8 17.48 -0.31 19.51
CA ARG A 8 18.53 -1.25 19.95
C ARG A 8 18.27 -1.64 21.40
N PRO A 9 18.70 -2.83 21.85
CA PRO A 9 18.60 -3.22 23.26
C PRO A 9 19.20 -2.15 24.18
N GLY A 10 18.44 -1.70 25.19
CA GLY A 10 18.86 -0.66 26.13
C GLY A 10 18.71 0.79 25.64
N TYR A 11 18.12 1.02 24.46
CA TYR A 11 17.88 2.35 23.91
C TYR A 11 16.39 2.58 23.63
N PHE A 12 15.88 3.74 24.05
CA PHE A 12 14.52 4.16 23.72
C PHE A 12 14.41 4.61 22.26
N PHE A 13 13.23 4.38 21.67
CA PHE A 13 12.83 4.91 20.36
C PHE A 13 12.94 6.44 20.34
N ASN A 14 13.24 7.04 19.19
CA ASN A 14 13.02 8.47 19.04
C ASN A 14 11.52 8.77 19.04
N LYS A 15 11.17 10.01 19.41
CA LYS A 15 9.79 10.51 19.38
C LYS A 15 9.13 10.49 18.00
N TYR A 16 9.90 10.22 16.95
CA TYR A 16 9.45 10.17 15.56
C TYR A 16 9.47 8.75 14.98
N ASP A 17 9.98 7.77 15.73
CA ASP A 17 10.02 6.38 15.27
C ASP A 17 8.66 5.75 15.56
N ILE A 18 8.07 5.09 14.56
CA ILE A 18 6.83 4.32 14.72
C ILE A 18 7.24 2.85 14.94
N ALA A 19 6.84 2.30 16.09
CA ALA A 19 7.06 0.90 16.42
C ALA A 19 5.73 0.15 16.47
N PRO A 20 5.37 -0.60 15.42
CA PRO A 20 4.22 -1.50 15.50
C PRO A 20 4.54 -2.61 16.49
N LEU A 21 3.79 -2.67 17.59
CA LEU A 21 3.88 -3.75 18.57
C LEU A 21 2.88 -4.84 18.17
N ALA A 22 3.37 -6.07 17.96
CA ALA A 22 2.52 -7.23 17.72
C ALA A 22 2.68 -8.20 18.90
N GLY A 23 1.56 -8.57 19.54
CA GLY A 23 1.51 -9.49 20.68
C GLY A 23 0.09 -9.60 21.25
N GLU A 24 -0.09 -10.43 22.28
CA GLU A 24 -1.31 -10.46 23.09
C GLU A 24 -1.40 -9.16 23.92
N GLY A 25 -1.87 -8.09 23.28
CA GLY A 25 -2.04 -6.80 23.94
C GLY A 25 -3.26 -6.80 24.84
N VAL A 26 -3.09 -6.38 26.09
CA VAL A 26 -4.22 -5.95 26.93
C VAL A 26 -4.60 -4.54 26.50
N ARG A 27 -5.86 -4.34 26.12
CA ARG A 27 -6.37 -3.02 25.74
C ARG A 27 -6.26 -2.07 26.92
N ASN A 28 -5.60 -0.94 26.75
CA ASN A 28 -5.54 0.11 27.76
C ASN A 28 -6.62 1.15 27.47
N GLU A 29 -7.73 1.10 28.21
CA GLU A 29 -8.90 1.95 27.98
C GLU A 29 -8.55 3.46 28.00
N GLY A 30 -7.64 3.89 28.87
CA GLY A 30 -7.22 5.30 28.94
C GLY A 30 -6.46 5.77 27.70
N TYR A 31 -5.63 4.92 27.11
CA TYR A 31 -4.92 5.25 25.86
C TYR A 31 -5.86 5.24 24.65
N GLU A 32 -6.85 4.36 24.64
CA GLU A 32 -7.88 4.32 23.60
C GLU A 32 -8.73 5.59 23.65
N GLU A 33 -9.13 6.04 24.84
CA GLU A 33 -9.87 7.30 25.03
C GLU A 33 -9.03 8.52 24.61
N GLU A 34 -7.75 8.58 24.99
CA GLU A 34 -6.83 9.63 24.54
C GLU A 34 -6.70 9.66 23.02
N LEU A 35 -6.53 8.49 22.39
CA LEU A 35 -6.44 8.37 20.93
C LEU A 35 -7.74 8.82 20.25
N GLU A 36 -8.91 8.39 20.74
CA GLU A 36 -10.20 8.81 20.19
C GLU A 36 -10.38 10.32 20.27
N ASN A 37 -10.07 10.93 21.42
CA ASN A 37 -10.17 12.38 21.60
C ASN A 37 -9.19 13.11 20.67
N TYR A 38 -7.96 12.59 20.53
CA TYR A 38 -7.01 13.12 19.57
C TYR A 38 -7.54 13.05 18.14
N LEU A 39 -8.09 11.91 17.71
CA LEU A 39 -8.63 11.73 16.36
C LEU A 39 -9.79 12.70 16.08
N LYS A 40 -10.69 12.89 17.06
CA LYS A 40 -11.82 13.83 16.97
C LYS A 40 -11.38 15.29 16.89
N GLU A 41 -10.40 15.70 17.71
CA GLU A 41 -10.05 17.12 17.84
C GLU A 41 -8.93 17.58 16.91
N LYS A 42 -7.97 16.70 16.59
CA LYS A 42 -6.69 17.08 15.95
C LYS A 42 -6.26 16.14 14.82
N GLY A 43 -6.59 14.86 14.91
CA GLY A 43 -6.09 13.81 14.04
C GLY A 43 -6.71 13.79 12.64
N GLN A 44 -7.92 14.33 12.47
CA GLN A 44 -8.62 14.28 11.18
C GLN A 44 -7.79 14.89 10.04
N LYS A 45 -7.16 16.04 10.26
CA LYS A 45 -6.30 16.68 9.25
C LYS A 45 -5.13 15.78 8.83
N LEU A 46 -4.56 15.01 9.76
CA LEU A 46 -3.48 14.09 9.45
C LEU A 46 -3.99 12.94 8.57
N LEU A 47 -5.13 12.34 8.94
CA LEU A 47 -5.77 11.25 8.20
C LEU A 47 -6.19 11.66 6.79
N ASP A 48 -6.68 12.90 6.63
CA ASP A 48 -7.10 13.41 5.33
C ASP A 48 -5.91 13.77 4.42
N THR A 49 -4.75 14.08 5.02
CA THR A 49 -3.58 14.56 4.26
C THR A 49 -2.61 13.43 3.91
N TYR A 50 -2.51 12.39 4.73
CA TYR A 50 -1.49 11.36 4.59
C TYR A 50 -2.08 9.95 4.62
N GLU A 51 -1.61 9.10 3.70
CA GLU A 51 -1.75 7.66 3.81
C GLU A 51 -0.41 7.03 4.23
N VAL A 52 -0.48 5.98 5.05
CA VAL A 52 0.69 5.23 5.50
C VAL A 52 0.74 3.90 4.78
N ILE A 53 1.91 3.58 4.21
CA ILE A 53 2.19 2.28 3.59
C ILE A 53 3.29 1.59 4.41
N LEU A 54 3.05 0.33 4.77
CA LEU A 54 4.05 -0.54 5.37
C LEU A 54 4.57 -1.51 4.31
N TYR A 55 5.89 -1.68 4.26
CA TYR A 55 6.52 -2.69 3.41
C TYR A 55 7.47 -3.55 4.24
N GLY A 56 7.57 -4.82 3.87
CA GLY A 56 8.40 -5.80 4.56
C GLY A 56 8.90 -6.87 3.60
N GLN A 57 9.91 -7.61 4.03
CA GLN A 57 10.47 -8.75 3.30
C GLN A 57 10.52 -9.97 4.21
N GLN A 58 10.38 -11.15 3.61
CA GLN A 58 10.66 -12.41 4.29
C GLN A 58 12.04 -12.92 3.86
N GLY A 59 12.90 -13.25 4.83
CA GLY A 59 14.24 -13.79 4.57
C GLY A 59 15.32 -12.72 4.32
N LYS A 60 16.49 -13.17 3.85
CA LYS A 60 17.65 -12.31 3.52
C LYS A 60 17.74 -12.10 2.01
N GLY A 61 18.17 -10.91 1.59
CA GLY A 61 18.50 -10.60 0.20
C GLY A 61 17.31 -10.42 -0.73
N ALA A 62 16.32 -9.59 -0.36
CA ALA A 62 15.30 -9.20 -1.32
C ALA A 62 15.93 -8.55 -2.57
N TYR A 63 15.20 -8.68 -3.68
CA TYR A 63 15.53 -8.07 -4.95
C TYR A 63 15.83 -6.56 -4.87
N TRP A 64 15.16 -5.84 -3.97
CA TRP A 64 15.34 -4.40 -3.76
C TRP A 64 16.37 -4.05 -2.69
N ASP A 65 17.01 -5.03 -2.06
CA ASP A 65 18.11 -4.77 -1.14
C ASP A 65 19.38 -4.44 -1.94
N ARG A 66 19.73 -3.15 -1.98
CA ARG A 66 20.98 -2.69 -2.58
C ARG A 66 22.23 -3.13 -1.80
N ARG A 67 22.08 -3.54 -0.53
CA ARG A 67 23.17 -4.04 0.32
C ARG A 67 23.06 -5.56 0.45
N LYS A 68 23.86 -6.28 -0.33
CA LYS A 68 23.91 -7.75 -0.28
C LYS A 68 24.12 -8.25 1.16
N ASN A 69 23.40 -9.30 1.54
CA ASN A 69 23.45 -9.98 2.85
C ASN A 69 22.93 -9.20 4.07
N THR A 70 22.18 -8.12 3.87
CA THR A 70 21.47 -7.48 4.98
C THR A 70 20.02 -7.92 5.05
N ILE A 71 19.40 -7.72 6.22
CA ILE A 71 17.92 -7.76 6.36
C ILE A 71 17.32 -6.37 6.16
N TRP A 72 18.14 -5.39 5.76
CA TRP A 72 17.83 -3.96 5.82
C TRP A 72 17.76 -3.34 4.43
N ALA A 73 16.54 -3.18 3.92
CA ALA A 73 16.32 -2.40 2.71
C ALA A 73 15.86 -0.98 3.05
N ARG A 74 16.47 0.03 2.43
CA ARG A 74 15.95 1.41 2.42
C ARG A 74 15.26 1.66 1.09
N VAL A 75 13.94 1.83 1.13
CA VAL A 75 13.17 2.38 0.01
C VAL A 75 13.06 3.88 0.28
N THR A 76 13.88 4.68 -0.41
CA THR A 76 13.91 6.14 -0.25
C THR A 76 13.21 6.79 -1.42
N ASP A 77 11.89 6.70 -1.46
CA ASP A 77 11.11 7.36 -2.50
C ASP A 77 9.97 8.13 -1.84
N HIS A 78 10.10 9.46 -1.82
CA HIS A 78 8.99 10.35 -1.52
C HIS A 78 8.24 10.60 -2.83
N ILE A 79 6.98 10.15 -2.89
CA ILE A 79 6.14 10.32 -4.07
C ILE A 79 5.00 11.25 -3.68
N THR A 80 4.93 12.41 -4.32
CA THR A 80 3.80 13.33 -4.22
C THR A 80 2.87 13.13 -5.41
N HIS A 81 1.59 12.96 -5.15
CA HIS A 81 0.56 12.91 -6.16
C HIS A 81 -0.61 13.80 -5.75
N SER A 82 -1.04 14.70 -6.63
CA SER A 82 -2.23 15.52 -6.38
C SER A 82 -3.46 14.63 -6.33
N ALA A 83 -4.26 14.73 -5.27
CA ALA A 83 -5.49 13.97 -5.16
C ALA A 83 -6.44 14.30 -6.31
N GLU A 84 -7.03 13.27 -6.93
CA GLU A 84 -8.07 13.44 -7.93
C GLU A 84 -9.35 13.95 -7.24
N THR A 85 -9.95 15.00 -7.77
CA THR A 85 -11.29 15.44 -7.37
C THR A 85 -12.34 14.75 -8.23
N GLY A 86 -13.59 14.68 -7.78
CA GLY A 86 -14.68 14.10 -8.58
C GLY A 86 -14.78 14.68 -10.00
N LYS A 87 -14.47 15.97 -10.18
CA LYS A 87 -14.46 16.62 -11.50
C LYS A 87 -13.28 16.21 -12.40
N SER A 88 -12.19 15.69 -11.83
CA SER A 88 -10.93 15.39 -12.55
C SER A 88 -10.60 13.90 -12.65
N GLY A 89 -11.10 13.05 -11.75
CA GLY A 89 -10.73 11.62 -11.71
C GLY A 89 -11.45 10.71 -12.70
N GLY A 90 -12.47 11.21 -13.42
CA GLY A 90 -13.27 10.40 -14.36
C GLY A 90 -13.96 9.18 -13.72
N GLN A 91 -13.92 9.07 -12.40
CA GLN A 91 -14.26 7.90 -11.58
C GLN A 91 -15.21 8.29 -10.45
N ASN A 92 -16.12 9.24 -10.69
CA ASN A 92 -17.07 9.80 -9.70
C ASN A 92 -17.91 8.78 -8.92
N ILE A 93 -17.98 7.53 -9.39
CA ILE A 93 -18.83 6.47 -8.82
C ILE A 93 -18.00 5.49 -7.97
N ILE A 94 -16.66 5.53 -8.05
CA ILE A 94 -15.78 4.50 -7.48
C ILE A 94 -15.08 5.05 -6.25
N PHE A 95 -15.49 4.59 -5.07
CA PHE A 95 -14.84 4.94 -3.81
C PHE A 95 -13.52 4.17 -3.64
N GLY A 96 -12.51 4.81 -3.04
CA GLY A 96 -11.28 4.13 -2.61
C GLY A 96 -10.29 3.73 -3.71
N THR A 97 -10.42 4.22 -4.95
CA THR A 97 -9.42 3.99 -6.00
C THR A 97 -8.06 4.55 -5.58
N LYS A 98 -7.05 3.68 -5.53
CA LYS A 98 -5.66 4.10 -5.34
C LYS A 98 -5.06 4.66 -6.63
N PRO A 99 -4.38 5.83 -6.61
CA PRO A 99 -3.76 6.40 -7.81
C PRO A 99 -2.69 5.48 -8.40
N ILE A 100 -2.80 5.18 -9.69
CA ILE A 100 -1.87 4.28 -10.40
C ILE A 100 -0.43 4.81 -10.33
N GLN A 101 -0.27 6.13 -10.41
CA GLN A 101 1.00 6.85 -10.38
C GLN A 101 1.76 6.64 -9.06
N ILE A 102 1.04 6.38 -7.95
CA ILE A 102 1.64 6.02 -6.68
C ILE A 102 2.06 4.54 -6.70
N LEU A 103 1.22 3.64 -7.24
CA LEU A 103 1.47 2.20 -7.23
C LEU A 103 2.64 1.77 -8.14
N VAL A 104 2.76 2.36 -9.33
CA VAL A 104 3.78 2.04 -10.34
C VAL A 104 5.22 2.03 -9.80
N PRO A 105 5.72 3.11 -9.15
CA PRO A 105 7.08 3.11 -8.59
C PRO A 105 7.25 2.06 -7.48
N TYR A 106 6.25 1.85 -6.62
CA TYR A 106 6.32 0.81 -5.59
C TYR A 106 6.39 -0.58 -6.20
N ILE A 107 5.55 -0.92 -7.17
CA ILE A 107 5.63 -2.22 -7.86
C ILE A 107 6.98 -2.37 -8.56
N LYS A 108 7.53 -1.30 -9.16
CA LYS A 108 8.85 -1.34 -9.82
C LYS A 108 9.96 -1.74 -8.86
N ILE A 109 9.94 -1.19 -7.65
CA ILE A 109 10.97 -1.40 -6.63
C ILE A 109 10.72 -2.71 -5.88
N LEU A 110 9.51 -2.89 -5.38
CA LEU A 110 9.10 -3.98 -4.49
C LEU A 110 8.73 -5.27 -5.21
N SER A 111 9.10 -5.44 -6.49
CA SER A 111 8.88 -6.71 -7.17
C SER A 111 9.88 -6.92 -8.31
N PRO A 112 10.26 -8.18 -8.62
CA PRO A 112 11.02 -8.48 -9.81
C PRO A 112 10.16 -8.33 -11.08
N ARG A 113 10.81 -8.04 -12.22
CA ARG A 113 10.16 -8.07 -13.54
C ARG A 113 9.58 -9.47 -13.79
N ASN A 114 8.39 -9.55 -14.41
CA ASN A 114 7.63 -10.80 -14.63
C ASN A 114 7.22 -11.53 -13.33
N GLY A 115 7.46 -10.91 -12.17
CA GLY A 115 7.00 -11.39 -10.87
C GLY A 115 5.48 -11.43 -10.77
N ILE A 116 5.00 -12.05 -9.70
CA ILE A 116 3.57 -12.12 -9.36
C ILE A 116 3.30 -11.14 -8.22
N ILE A 117 2.31 -10.27 -8.41
CA ILE A 117 1.71 -9.45 -7.38
C ILE A 117 0.43 -10.15 -6.93
N ALA A 118 0.26 -10.32 -5.62
CA ALA A 118 -0.97 -10.80 -5.02
C ALA A 118 -1.73 -9.60 -4.43
N GLU A 119 -2.99 -9.45 -4.79
CA GLU A 119 -3.85 -8.34 -4.36
C GLU A 119 -5.18 -8.88 -3.81
N PRO A 120 -5.32 -9.06 -2.49
CA PRO A 120 -6.53 -9.63 -1.91
C PRO A 120 -7.71 -8.66 -1.84
N PHE A 121 -7.47 -7.35 -1.98
CA PHE A 121 -8.50 -6.30 -1.88
C PHE A 121 -8.44 -5.40 -3.10
N CYS A 122 -8.79 -5.97 -4.26
CA CYS A 122 -8.51 -5.34 -5.54
C CYS A 122 -9.30 -4.05 -5.78
N GLY A 123 -10.48 -3.91 -5.17
CA GLY A 123 -11.37 -2.78 -5.33
C GLY A 123 -11.58 -2.48 -6.80
N SER A 124 -11.22 -1.28 -7.22
CA SER A 124 -11.41 -0.83 -8.60
C SER A 124 -10.32 -1.26 -9.59
N GLY A 125 -9.39 -2.14 -9.21
CA GLY A 125 -8.41 -2.74 -10.14
C GLY A 125 -7.12 -1.96 -10.34
N SER A 126 -6.82 -0.99 -9.49
CA SER A 126 -5.65 -0.11 -9.65
C SER A 126 -4.33 -0.90 -9.64
N THR A 127 -4.19 -1.90 -8.77
CA THR A 127 -3.02 -2.78 -8.71
C THR A 127 -2.86 -3.63 -9.97
N ILE A 128 -3.95 -4.07 -10.61
CA ILE A 128 -3.91 -4.81 -11.88
C ILE A 128 -3.33 -3.94 -12.99
N ILE A 129 -3.85 -2.72 -13.14
CA ILE A 129 -3.39 -1.79 -14.18
C ILE A 129 -1.92 -1.39 -13.94
N ALA A 130 -1.56 -1.05 -12.70
CA ALA A 130 -0.18 -0.74 -12.34
C ALA A 130 0.78 -1.93 -12.59
N SER A 131 0.32 -3.16 -12.36
CA SER A 131 1.08 -4.38 -12.67
C SER A 131 1.27 -4.56 -14.18
N GLU A 132 0.25 -4.33 -14.99
CA GLU A 132 0.36 -4.41 -16.46
C GLU A 132 1.36 -3.38 -17.01
N ILE A 133 1.28 -2.12 -16.56
CA ILE A 133 2.26 -1.06 -16.89
C ILE A 133 3.68 -1.52 -16.56
N MET A 134 3.84 -2.16 -15.40
CA MET A 134 5.14 -2.60 -14.93
C MET A 134 5.58 -3.97 -15.46
N HIS A 135 4.81 -4.63 -16.33
CA HIS A 135 5.09 -5.99 -16.80
C HIS A 135 5.24 -6.99 -15.65
N ARG A 136 4.30 -6.95 -14.71
CA ARG A 136 4.09 -7.94 -13.64
C ARG A 136 2.77 -8.66 -13.89
N ARG A 137 2.67 -9.89 -13.42
CA ARG A 137 1.38 -10.62 -13.38
C ARG A 137 0.68 -10.27 -12.07
N CYS A 138 -0.58 -9.84 -12.12
CA CYS A 138 -1.38 -9.62 -10.92
C CYS A 138 -2.35 -10.78 -10.72
N ARG A 139 -2.42 -11.32 -9.51
CA ARG A 139 -3.45 -12.25 -9.04
C ARG A 139 -4.26 -11.54 -7.99
N ALA A 140 -5.46 -11.13 -8.39
CA ALA A 140 -6.32 -10.28 -7.60
C ALA A 140 -7.57 -11.03 -7.13
N ILE A 141 -8.08 -10.64 -5.96
CA ILE A 141 -9.38 -11.06 -5.43
C ILE A 141 -10.21 -9.80 -5.19
N GLU A 142 -11.48 -9.88 -5.57
CA GLU A 142 -12.48 -8.87 -5.26
C GLU A 142 -13.75 -9.60 -4.82
N ILE A 143 -14.35 -9.15 -3.72
CA ILE A 143 -15.53 -9.77 -3.14
C ILE A 143 -16.82 -9.18 -3.72
N GLU A 144 -16.82 -7.88 -4.02
CA GLU A 144 -17.99 -7.16 -4.50
C GLU A 144 -18.12 -7.30 -6.02
N PRO A 145 -19.17 -7.97 -6.53
CA PRO A 145 -19.33 -8.23 -7.96
C PRO A 145 -19.33 -6.96 -8.82
N LEU A 146 -19.85 -5.85 -8.31
CA LEU A 146 -19.85 -4.57 -9.03
C LEU A 146 -18.43 -4.07 -9.29
N TYR A 147 -17.53 -4.18 -8.29
CA TYR A 147 -16.13 -3.84 -8.47
C TYR A 147 -15.42 -4.83 -9.40
N GLY A 148 -15.81 -6.11 -9.36
CA GLY A 148 -15.41 -7.12 -10.35
C GLY A 148 -15.65 -6.66 -11.79
N GLU A 149 -16.86 -6.21 -12.10
CA GLU A 149 -17.20 -5.71 -13.45
C GLU A 149 -16.41 -4.45 -13.81
N VAL A 150 -16.25 -3.52 -12.87
CA VAL A 150 -15.41 -2.32 -13.04
C VAL A 150 -13.97 -2.69 -13.40
N ILE A 151 -13.39 -3.69 -12.72
CA ILE A 151 -12.05 -4.19 -13.01
C ILE A 151 -11.96 -4.68 -14.46
N LEU A 152 -12.92 -5.50 -14.90
CA LEU A 152 -12.94 -6.05 -16.26
C LEU A 152 -12.97 -4.92 -17.29
N ILE A 153 -13.93 -4.00 -17.18
CA ILE A 153 -14.07 -2.85 -18.10
C ILE A 153 -12.79 -2.02 -18.15
N ARG A 154 -12.20 -1.71 -16.99
CA ARG A 154 -10.97 -0.92 -16.92
C ARG A 154 -9.78 -1.66 -17.55
N TYR A 155 -9.61 -2.94 -17.25
CA TYR A 155 -8.53 -3.76 -17.80
C TYR A 155 -8.65 -3.88 -19.32
N GLU A 156 -9.85 -4.19 -19.83
CA GLU A 156 -10.08 -4.31 -21.27
C GLU A 156 -9.83 -2.99 -21.99
N LYS A 157 -10.31 -1.87 -21.44
CA LYS A 157 -10.08 -0.53 -22.00
C LYS A 157 -8.60 -0.16 -21.99
N PHE A 158 -7.88 -0.50 -20.92
CA PHE A 158 -6.47 -0.16 -20.79
C PHE A 158 -5.58 -0.99 -21.72
N THR A 159 -5.87 -2.29 -21.85
CA THR A 159 -5.00 -3.23 -22.59
C THR A 159 -5.44 -3.51 -24.03
N GLY A 160 -6.69 -3.22 -24.37
CA GLY A 160 -7.33 -3.66 -25.61
C GLY A 160 -7.62 -5.17 -25.67
N LYS A 161 -7.31 -5.94 -24.61
CA LYS A 161 -7.53 -7.39 -24.55
C LYS A 161 -8.88 -7.67 -23.89
N LYS A 162 -9.63 -8.63 -24.42
CA LYS A 162 -10.86 -9.10 -23.77
C LYS A 162 -10.57 -10.01 -22.59
N ALA A 163 -11.33 -9.84 -21.51
CA ALA A 163 -11.27 -10.71 -20.36
C ALA A 163 -11.81 -12.09 -20.73
N VAL A 164 -11.14 -13.14 -20.25
CA VAL A 164 -11.51 -14.52 -20.53
C VAL A 164 -11.87 -15.19 -19.21
N LYS A 165 -13.09 -15.74 -19.15
CA LYS A 165 -13.50 -16.61 -18.06
C LYS A 165 -12.77 -17.94 -18.21
N ILE A 166 -11.89 -18.26 -17.27
CA ILE A 166 -11.20 -19.55 -17.23
C ILE A 166 -12.16 -20.57 -16.62
N SER A 167 -12.45 -21.65 -17.33
CA SER A 167 -13.17 -22.80 -16.77
C SER A 167 -12.30 -23.49 -15.72
N LYS A 168 -12.89 -23.89 -14.59
CA LYS A 168 -12.23 -24.82 -13.67
C LYS A 168 -12.13 -26.21 -14.29
#